data_AF-A0A920GD09-F1
#
_entry.id   AF-A0A920GD09-F1
#
_cell.length_a   1.000
_cell.length_b   1.000
_cell.length_c   1.000
_cell.angle_alpha   90.00
_cell.angle_beta   90.00
_cell.angle_gamma   90.00
#
_symmetry.space_group_name_H-M   'P 1'
#
loop_
_entity.id
_entity.type
_entity.pdbx_description
1 polymer ?
#
loop_
_entity_poly.entity_id
_entity_poly.type
_entity_poly.pdbx_seq_one_letter_code
_entity_poly.pdbx_strand_id
1 'polypeptide(L)'
;MPLKLLLLLVGVAALIQPCFAAASTPETICRYLESDGKRTKIPGGYLKKDEQKDQQIYFRFRPNIDNWSVAVVDIRDKENKLQLMVRLQQPCKITQARQAVYDKAGKLLSLQTLGPDLVTVTAEDVVNPAVPDVYQAVEKKNPLLAIADTGVNYLLPKIQPHIARTANGNLLGYDFWDMDERPFDSDPRQNPYYPFHHGTTVFSVLAAEAPGEAIAVYRFPAINMCRYKELINHAVNAGVRVMNISMGSNNIDDWTCFATAAQNSPSVLFVVSAGNNGRNIDEHPVYPAALSLDNLFVVSSSDHFGRPGAASNTGSQHVDIFVPAEQVSVTDHRGVRTTTGGTSYAAPRVAALAVRYLRANPDADTQQIISFLRKRAISGQGNISAFGWIPDPTDDFGF
;
A
#
# COMPACT_ATOMS: atom_id res chain seq x y z
N MET A 1 -53.06 -3.04 -20.77
CA MET A 1 -52.94 -2.63 -19.36
C MET A 1 -51.55 -2.01 -19.17
N PRO A 2 -51.44 -0.74 -18.75
CA PRO A 2 -50.15 -0.05 -18.72
C PRO A 2 -49.32 -0.50 -17.52
N LEU A 3 -48.05 -0.80 -17.79
CA LEU A 3 -47.03 -1.21 -16.84
C LEU A 3 -46.60 0.03 -16.03
N LYS A 4 -47.02 0.11 -14.76
CA LYS A 4 -46.53 1.12 -13.82
C LYS A 4 -45.08 0.80 -13.44
N LEU A 5 -44.18 1.67 -13.87
CA LEU A 5 -42.79 1.75 -13.43
C LEU A 5 -42.77 2.14 -11.95
N LEU A 6 -42.50 1.19 -11.06
CA LEU A 6 -42.32 1.44 -9.62
C LEU A 6 -40.82 1.59 -9.35
N LEU A 7 -40.34 2.84 -9.33
CA LEU A 7 -39.04 3.17 -8.74
C LEU A 7 -39.11 2.86 -7.23
N LEU A 8 -38.52 1.75 -6.79
CA LEU A 8 -38.16 1.58 -5.39
C LEU A 8 -36.83 2.30 -5.13
N LEU A 9 -36.91 3.56 -4.71
CA LEU A 9 -35.84 4.15 -3.89
C LEU A 9 -35.88 3.46 -2.52
N VAL A 10 -35.04 2.45 -2.32
CA VAL A 10 -34.73 1.98 -0.95
C VAL A 10 -33.65 2.91 -0.40
N GLY A 11 -34.09 4.04 0.14
CA GLY A 11 -33.29 4.86 1.03
C GLY A 11 -33.09 4.10 2.34
N VAL A 12 -31.97 3.39 2.49
CA VAL A 12 -31.52 2.96 3.80
C VAL A 12 -30.91 4.17 4.49
N ALA A 13 -31.78 5.01 5.08
CA ALA A 13 -31.37 5.95 6.10
C ALA A 13 -31.03 5.14 7.36
N ALA A 14 -29.81 4.58 7.38
CA ALA A 14 -29.21 4.15 8.63
C ALA A 14 -29.00 5.42 9.45
N LEU A 15 -29.83 5.62 10.47
CA LEU A 15 -29.63 6.61 11.53
C LEU A 15 -28.34 6.26 12.28
N ILE A 16 -27.20 6.67 11.73
CA ILE A 16 -25.96 6.82 12.45
C ILE A 16 -26.15 8.07 13.33
N GLN A 17 -26.53 7.86 14.59
CA GLN A 17 -26.45 8.92 15.58
C GLN A 17 -25.01 9.43 15.62
N PRO A 18 -24.76 10.74 15.50
CA PRO A 18 -23.44 11.28 15.75
C PRO A 18 -23.21 11.21 17.25
N CYS A 19 -22.46 10.21 17.71
CA CYS A 19 -21.82 10.29 19.01
C CYS A 19 -20.59 11.22 18.90
N PHE A 20 -20.81 12.47 18.49
CA PHE A 20 -19.82 13.54 18.63
C PHE A 20 -20.19 14.32 19.89
N ALA A 21 -19.50 13.98 20.97
CA ALA A 21 -19.37 14.86 22.11
C ALA A 21 -18.70 16.16 21.65
N ALA A 22 -19.52 17.17 21.39
CA ALA A 22 -19.18 18.57 21.09
C ALA A 22 -18.13 18.77 20.00
N ALA A 23 -18.59 18.91 18.75
CA ALA A 23 -17.82 19.41 17.62
C ALA A 23 -16.95 20.61 18.05
N SER A 24 -15.64 20.49 17.91
CA SER A 24 -14.73 21.59 18.17
C SER A 24 -14.96 22.66 17.11
N THR A 25 -15.52 23.81 17.50
CA THR A 25 -15.75 24.91 16.57
C THR A 25 -14.42 25.54 16.15
N PRO A 26 -14.34 26.19 14.98
CA PRO A 26 -13.15 26.94 14.57
C PRO A 26 -12.65 27.87 15.67
N GLU A 27 -13.54 28.62 16.32
CA GLU A 27 -13.21 29.56 17.41
C GLU A 27 -12.62 28.84 18.62
N THR A 28 -13.10 27.64 18.92
CA THR A 28 -12.57 26.82 20.02
C THR A 28 -11.15 26.34 19.71
N ILE A 29 -10.90 25.89 18.48
CA ILE A 29 -9.56 25.51 18.01
C ILE A 29 -8.61 26.72 18.07
N CYS A 30 -9.05 27.88 17.57
CA CYS A 30 -8.25 29.11 17.57
C CYS A 30 -7.88 29.56 18.99
N ARG A 31 -8.85 29.56 19.91
CA ARG A 31 -8.60 29.89 21.33
C ARG A 31 -7.59 28.95 21.99
N TYR A 32 -7.49 27.70 21.54
CA TYR A 32 -6.47 26.83 22.09
C TYR A 32 -5.05 27.30 21.73
N LEU A 33 -4.84 27.88 20.55
CA LEU A 33 -3.53 28.41 20.12
C LEU A 33 -3.03 29.57 21.00
N GLU A 34 -3.96 30.32 21.58
CA GLU A 34 -3.69 31.46 22.47
C GLU A 34 -3.38 31.03 23.91
N SER A 35 -3.64 29.77 24.28
CA SER A 35 -3.47 29.30 25.65
C SER A 35 -2.05 28.78 25.93
N ASP A 36 -1.45 29.24 27.03
CA ASP A 36 -0.18 28.73 27.54
C ASP A 36 -0.33 27.28 28.01
N GLY A 37 -0.16 26.34 27.08
CA GLY A 37 -0.09 24.92 27.39
C GLY A 37 1.23 24.57 28.08
N LYS A 38 1.20 23.56 28.96
CA LYS A 38 2.44 23.03 29.55
C LYS A 38 3.32 22.48 28.43
N ARG A 39 4.54 23.01 28.29
CA ARG A 39 5.57 22.45 27.38
C ARG A 39 5.73 20.96 27.72
N THR A 40 5.53 20.11 26.72
CA THR A 40 5.66 18.66 26.88
C THR A 40 6.83 18.13 26.05
N LYS A 41 7.05 16.82 26.06
CA LYS A 41 8.05 16.16 25.21
C LYS A 41 7.72 16.25 23.70
N ILE A 42 6.59 16.85 23.30
CA ILE A 42 6.22 17.03 21.90
C ILE A 42 7.18 18.02 21.23
N PRO A 43 7.99 17.60 20.24
CA PRO A 43 8.96 18.49 19.61
C PRO A 43 8.26 19.64 18.87
N GLY A 44 8.47 20.86 19.35
CA GLY A 44 7.83 22.05 18.79
C GLY A 44 6.36 22.20 19.14
N GLY A 45 5.93 21.66 20.28
CA GLY A 45 4.52 21.54 20.60
C GLY A 45 4.22 21.42 22.08
N TYR A 46 2.94 21.33 22.40
CA TYR A 46 2.45 21.08 23.75
C TYR A 46 1.17 20.23 23.75
N LEU A 47 0.82 19.70 24.91
CA LEU A 47 -0.40 18.90 25.13
C LEU A 47 -1.32 19.67 26.06
N LYS A 48 -2.59 19.74 25.71
CA LYS A 48 -3.67 20.22 26.57
C LYS A 48 -4.63 19.07 26.85
N LYS A 49 -5.03 18.91 28.10
CA LYS A 49 -6.12 18.00 28.47
C LYS A 49 -7.39 18.84 28.59
N ASP A 50 -8.44 18.42 27.90
CA ASP A 50 -9.77 18.98 28.04
C ASP A 50 -10.56 18.05 28.95
N GLU A 51 -10.54 18.33 30.25
CA GLU A 51 -11.19 17.49 31.28
C GLU A 51 -12.71 17.50 31.16
N GLN A 52 -13.29 18.54 30.56
CA GLN A 52 -14.75 18.62 30.36
C GLN A 52 -15.21 17.68 29.24
N LYS A 53 -14.39 17.53 28.19
CA LYS A 53 -14.68 16.65 27.05
C LYS A 53 -14.00 15.29 27.12
N ASP A 54 -13.19 15.05 28.15
CA ASP A 54 -12.39 13.83 28.32
C ASP A 54 -11.46 13.58 27.11
N GLN A 55 -10.79 14.65 26.66
CA GLN A 55 -10.00 14.69 25.42
C GLN A 55 -8.54 15.11 25.66
N GLN A 56 -7.68 14.68 24.75
CA GLN A 56 -6.27 15.03 24.67
C GLN A 56 -6.00 15.80 23.38
N ILE A 57 -5.43 17.00 23.48
CA ILE A 57 -5.22 17.90 22.36
C ILE A 57 -3.73 18.20 22.20
N TYR A 58 -3.17 17.71 21.10
CA TYR A 58 -1.75 17.82 20.78
C TYR A 58 -1.55 18.95 19.77
N PHE A 59 -0.70 19.91 20.14
CA PHE A 59 -0.32 21.02 19.28
C PHE A 59 1.08 20.78 18.76
N ARG A 60 1.28 20.94 17.45
CA ARG A 60 2.61 20.91 16.82
C ARG A 60 2.75 22.13 15.93
N PHE A 61 3.83 22.89 16.13
CA PHE A 61 4.13 24.12 15.41
C PHE A 61 5.32 23.93 14.47
N ARG A 62 5.29 24.63 13.34
CA ARG A 62 6.39 24.69 12.37
C ARG A 62 6.55 26.13 11.87
N PRO A 63 7.71 26.79 12.06
CA PRO A 63 8.80 26.45 12.99
C PRO A 63 8.33 26.42 14.46
N ASN A 64 9.19 25.95 15.37
CA ASN A 64 8.81 25.69 16.76
C ASN A 64 8.53 27.00 17.54
N ILE A 65 7.25 27.21 17.85
CA ILE A 65 6.64 28.13 18.82
C ILE A 65 6.80 29.64 18.52
N ASP A 66 8.00 30.16 18.31
CA ASP A 66 8.17 31.59 18.01
C ASP A 66 8.06 31.80 16.49
N ASN A 67 7.09 32.59 16.04
CA ASN A 67 6.80 32.86 14.62
C ASN A 67 6.48 31.59 13.78
N TRP A 68 5.68 30.68 14.34
CA TRP A 68 5.17 29.54 13.58
C TRP A 68 4.35 29.98 12.37
N SER A 69 4.49 29.29 11.25
CA SER A 69 3.71 29.54 10.03
C SER A 69 2.61 28.50 9.83
N VAL A 70 2.79 27.31 10.38
CA VAL A 70 1.81 26.22 10.39
C VAL A 70 1.67 25.65 11.80
N ALA A 71 0.43 25.44 12.23
CA ALA A 71 0.10 24.63 13.39
C ALA A 71 -0.75 23.42 12.97
N VAL A 72 -0.53 22.30 13.65
CA VAL A 72 -1.35 21.10 13.55
C VAL A 72 -1.89 20.79 14.93
N VAL A 73 -3.22 20.68 15.03
CA VAL A 73 -3.96 20.35 16.24
C VAL A 73 -4.56 18.96 16.05
N ASP A 74 -4.08 17.98 16.81
CA ASP A 74 -4.67 16.63 16.85
C ASP A 74 -5.49 16.49 18.13
N ILE A 75 -6.78 16.18 18.00
CA ILE A 75 -7.68 15.84 19.09
C ILE A 75 -7.83 14.32 19.14
N ARG A 76 -7.71 13.79 20.35
CA ARG A 76 -7.88 12.38 20.67
C ARG A 76 -8.78 12.22 21.89
N ASP A 77 -9.45 11.08 22.01
CA ASP A 77 -10.18 10.75 23.24
C ASP A 77 -9.23 10.30 24.38
N LYS A 78 -9.80 9.98 25.54
CA LYS A 78 -9.03 9.49 26.69
C LYS A 78 -8.33 8.15 26.44
N GLU A 79 -8.85 7.31 25.55
CA GLU A 79 -8.19 6.07 25.09
C GLU A 79 -7.15 6.32 24.00
N ASN A 80 -6.84 7.59 23.69
CA ASN A 80 -5.88 8.02 22.68
C ASN A 80 -6.27 7.64 21.23
N LYS A 81 -7.55 7.32 20.98
CA LYS A 81 -8.08 7.16 19.62
C LYS A 81 -8.22 8.51 18.95
N LEU A 82 -8.04 8.49 17.64
CA LEU A 82 -8.06 9.68 16.79
C LEU A 82 -9.47 10.23 16.71
N GLN A 83 -9.64 11.55 16.70
CA GLN A 83 -10.97 12.15 16.58
C GLN A 83 -10.97 13.20 15.48
N LEU A 84 -10.07 14.18 15.57
CA LEU A 84 -9.97 15.28 14.62
C LEU A 84 -8.52 15.73 14.47
N MET A 85 -8.10 16.00 13.24
CA MET A 85 -6.89 16.77 12.95
C MET A 85 -7.27 18.07 12.26
N VAL A 86 -6.70 19.18 12.71
CA VAL A 86 -6.84 20.50 12.07
C VAL A 86 -5.46 21.07 11.78
N ARG A 87 -5.22 21.45 10.53
CA ARG A 87 -4.04 22.20 10.10
C ARG A 87 -4.43 23.64 9.80
N LEU A 88 -3.65 24.58 10.34
CA LEU A 88 -3.96 26.00 10.26
C LEU A 88 -2.70 26.87 10.10
N GLN A 89 -2.89 28.08 9.60
CA GLN A 89 -1.88 29.14 9.44
C GLN A 89 -2.24 30.34 10.31
N GLN A 90 -1.29 31.22 10.60
CA GLN A 90 -1.56 32.47 11.32
C GLN A 90 -2.57 33.36 10.57
N PRO A 91 -3.42 34.13 11.27
CA PRO A 91 -3.60 34.13 12.72
C PRO A 91 -4.44 32.93 13.23
N CYS A 92 -5.37 32.41 12.43
CA CYS A 92 -6.05 31.13 12.64
C CYS A 92 -6.83 30.69 11.39
N LYS A 93 -6.14 30.66 10.23
CA LYS A 93 -6.75 30.23 8.98
C LYS A 93 -6.69 28.71 8.90
N ILE A 94 -7.83 28.04 9.05
CA ILE A 94 -7.94 26.59 8.82
C ILE A 94 -7.69 26.32 7.34
N THR A 95 -6.73 25.44 7.08
CA THR A 95 -6.29 25.04 5.73
C THR A 95 -6.67 23.61 5.41
N GLN A 96 -6.83 22.78 6.44
CA GLN A 96 -7.20 21.38 6.29
C GLN A 96 -7.79 20.86 7.59
N ALA A 97 -8.80 20.00 7.49
CA ALA A 97 -9.33 19.30 8.64
C ALA A 97 -9.76 17.88 8.24
N ARG A 98 -9.44 16.90 9.09
CA ARG A 98 -9.80 15.48 8.90
C ARG A 98 -10.39 14.90 10.17
N GLN A 99 -11.51 14.22 10.05
CA GLN A 99 -12.23 13.60 11.16
C GLN A 99 -12.25 12.08 10.99
N ALA A 100 -12.00 11.36 12.07
CA ALA A 100 -12.12 9.92 12.12
C ALA A 100 -13.56 9.53 12.47
N VAL A 101 -14.14 8.62 11.70
CA VAL A 101 -15.51 8.11 11.91
C VAL A 101 -15.43 6.66 12.36
N TYR A 102 -16.05 6.35 13.50
CA TYR A 102 -16.05 5.02 14.09
C TYR A 102 -17.45 4.42 14.12
N ASP A 103 -17.54 3.10 14.09
CA ASP A 103 -18.77 2.40 14.43
C ASP A 103 -19.00 2.34 15.96
N LYS A 104 -20.13 1.76 16.37
CA LYS A 104 -20.48 1.57 17.78
C LYS A 104 -19.52 0.65 18.54
N ALA A 105 -18.80 -0.22 17.84
CA ALA A 105 -17.77 -1.09 18.42
C ALA A 105 -16.40 -0.39 18.51
N GLY A 106 -16.28 0.84 17.99
CA GLY A 106 -15.06 1.61 17.97
C GLY A 106 -14.07 1.21 16.88
N LYS A 107 -14.51 0.50 15.82
CA LYS A 107 -13.73 0.24 14.59
C LYS A 107 -13.78 1.49 13.69
N LEU A 108 -12.64 1.91 13.17
CA LEU A 108 -12.55 3.02 12.22
C LEU A 108 -13.24 2.62 10.91
N LEU A 109 -14.20 3.41 10.46
CA LEU A 109 -14.97 3.20 9.23
C LEU A 109 -14.42 4.03 8.07
N SER A 110 -14.17 5.31 8.34
CA SER A 110 -13.74 6.27 7.33
C SER A 110 -13.01 7.46 7.94
N LEU A 111 -12.35 8.22 7.05
CA LEU A 111 -11.70 9.49 7.32
C LEU A 111 -12.38 10.56 6.47
N GLN A 112 -13.07 11.48 7.13
CA GLN A 112 -13.78 12.57 6.46
C GLN A 112 -12.88 13.79 6.34
N THR A 113 -12.86 14.43 5.18
CA THR A 113 -12.28 15.76 5.00
C THR A 113 -13.36 16.79 5.28
N LEU A 114 -13.04 17.75 6.13
CA LEU A 114 -13.95 18.82 6.52
C LEU A 114 -13.55 20.16 5.90
N GLY A 115 -14.55 20.98 5.63
CA GLY A 115 -14.39 22.39 5.29
C GLY A 115 -13.82 23.22 6.46
N PRO A 116 -13.48 24.50 6.22
CA PRO A 116 -12.95 25.38 7.26
C PRO A 116 -13.90 25.64 8.44
N ASP A 117 -15.19 25.37 8.27
CA ASP A 117 -16.20 25.44 9.33
C ASP A 117 -16.13 24.24 10.32
N LEU A 118 -15.31 23.23 10.01
CA LEU A 118 -15.18 21.97 10.77
C LEU A 118 -16.48 21.17 10.87
N VAL A 119 -17.44 21.42 9.96
CA VAL A 119 -18.75 20.76 9.95
C VAL A 119 -19.08 20.21 8.57
N THR A 120 -18.83 20.98 7.51
CA THR A 120 -19.15 20.55 6.15
C THR A 120 -18.21 19.44 5.71
N VAL A 121 -18.72 18.24 5.49
CA VAL A 121 -17.95 17.12 4.91
C VAL A 121 -17.78 17.36 3.41
N THR A 122 -16.53 17.45 2.95
CA THR A 122 -16.20 17.71 1.53
C THR A 122 -15.71 16.47 0.80
N ALA A 123 -15.22 15.46 1.53
CA ALA A 123 -14.80 14.17 0.99
C ALA A 123 -14.77 13.12 2.11
N GLU A 124 -14.81 11.84 1.74
CA GLU A 124 -14.73 10.72 2.68
C GLU A 124 -13.92 9.57 2.08
N ASP A 125 -12.89 9.14 2.80
CA ASP A 125 -12.05 7.99 2.46
C ASP A 125 -12.43 6.82 3.37
N VAL A 126 -12.92 5.72 2.79
CA VAL A 126 -13.19 4.48 3.53
C VAL A 126 -11.88 3.77 3.89
N VAL A 127 -11.79 3.14 5.06
CA VAL A 127 -10.53 2.48 5.49
C VAL A 127 -10.53 0.97 5.39
N ASN A 128 -11.69 0.31 5.51
CA ASN A 128 -11.86 -1.13 5.36
C ASN A 128 -13.31 -1.42 4.88
N PRO A 129 -13.65 -1.04 3.63
CA PRO A 129 -15.00 -1.17 3.08
C PRO A 129 -15.43 -2.63 2.93
N ALA A 130 -16.71 -2.88 2.67
CA ALA A 130 -17.13 -4.22 2.25
C ALA A 130 -16.69 -4.48 0.81
N VAL A 131 -16.41 -5.75 0.49
CA VAL A 131 -16.16 -6.18 -0.89
C VAL A 131 -17.47 -6.07 -1.67
N PRO A 132 -17.51 -5.38 -2.82
CA PRO A 132 -18.73 -5.30 -3.63
C PRO A 132 -19.17 -6.67 -4.16
N ASP A 133 -20.49 -6.92 -4.18
CA ASP A 133 -21.14 -8.13 -4.74
C ASP A 133 -21.07 -8.22 -6.28
N VAL A 134 -20.36 -7.30 -6.91
CA VAL A 134 -20.33 -7.16 -8.36
C VAL A 134 -19.10 -7.89 -8.89
N TYR A 135 -19.20 -8.35 -10.15
CA TYR A 135 -18.21 -9.06 -10.98
C TYR A 135 -18.39 -10.58 -11.05
N GLN A 136 -18.57 -11.03 -12.30
CA GLN A 136 -18.36 -12.43 -12.67
C GLN A 136 -16.95 -12.80 -12.21
N ALA A 137 -16.85 -13.82 -11.37
CA ALA A 137 -15.57 -14.32 -10.93
C ALA A 137 -14.72 -14.65 -12.17
N VAL A 138 -13.55 -14.02 -12.29
CA VAL A 138 -12.53 -14.57 -13.18
C VAL A 138 -12.11 -15.86 -12.50
N GLU A 139 -12.49 -16.99 -13.08
CA GLU A 139 -12.05 -18.29 -12.56
C GLU A 139 -10.53 -18.26 -12.42
N LYS A 140 -10.05 -18.61 -11.22
CA LYS A 140 -8.62 -18.73 -10.98
C LYS A 140 -8.03 -19.70 -12.00
N LYS A 141 -7.02 -19.25 -12.73
CA LYS A 141 -6.20 -20.11 -13.57
C LYS A 141 -4.92 -20.40 -12.81
N ASN A 142 -4.73 -21.63 -12.36
CA ASN A 142 -3.42 -22.03 -11.86
C ASN A 142 -2.44 -22.07 -13.04
N PRO A 143 -1.20 -21.60 -12.89
CA PRO A 143 -0.60 -21.02 -11.68
C PRO A 143 -0.97 -19.55 -11.44
N LEU A 144 -0.97 -19.13 -10.18
CA LEU A 144 -1.50 -17.82 -9.75
C LEU A 144 -0.40 -16.79 -9.46
N LEU A 145 -0.64 -15.54 -9.86
CA LEU A 145 0.14 -14.36 -9.48
C LEU A 145 -0.44 -13.72 -8.22
N ALA A 146 0.42 -13.25 -7.32
CA ALA A 146 0.01 -12.52 -6.12
C ALA A 146 0.81 -11.22 -5.94
N ILE A 147 0.22 -10.31 -5.17
CA ILE A 147 0.89 -9.13 -4.62
C ILE A 147 0.79 -9.17 -3.09
N ALA A 148 1.89 -8.91 -2.40
CA ALA A 148 1.90 -8.53 -0.99
C ALA A 148 2.32 -7.06 -0.88
N ASP A 149 1.40 -6.18 -0.45
CA ASP A 149 1.61 -4.73 -0.38
C ASP A 149 0.65 -4.12 0.68
N THR A 150 0.40 -2.81 0.65
CA THR A 150 -0.52 -2.10 1.55
C THR A 150 -2.00 -2.46 1.35
N GLY A 151 -2.31 -3.39 0.43
CA GLY A 151 -3.64 -3.77 -0.02
C GLY A 151 -3.96 -3.20 -1.41
N VAL A 152 -5.17 -3.43 -1.91
CA VAL A 152 -5.64 -2.90 -3.20
C VAL A 152 -7.01 -2.26 -3.04
N ASN A 153 -7.22 -1.09 -3.66
CA ASN A 153 -8.55 -0.50 -3.75
C ASN A 153 -9.42 -1.31 -4.72
N TYR A 154 -10.01 -2.38 -4.20
CA TYR A 154 -10.92 -3.26 -4.93
C TYR A 154 -12.28 -2.65 -5.21
N LEU A 155 -12.52 -1.37 -4.88
CA LEU A 155 -13.75 -0.65 -5.27
C LEU A 155 -13.65 -0.07 -6.68
N LEU A 156 -12.44 0.01 -7.26
CA LEU A 156 -12.22 0.61 -8.57
C LEU A 156 -12.67 -0.32 -9.72
N PRO A 157 -13.58 0.11 -10.61
CA PRO A 157 -14.04 -0.68 -11.77
C PRO A 157 -12.94 -1.19 -12.70
N LYS A 158 -11.83 -0.44 -12.82
CA LYS A 158 -10.67 -0.82 -13.65
C LYS A 158 -9.77 -1.87 -13.00
N ILE A 159 -9.83 -2.02 -11.68
CA ILE A 159 -9.01 -2.95 -10.91
C ILE A 159 -9.73 -4.28 -10.74
N GLN A 160 -11.04 -4.23 -10.52
CA GLN A 160 -11.87 -5.39 -10.20
C GLN A 160 -11.75 -6.59 -11.17
N PRO A 161 -11.66 -6.42 -12.50
CA PRO A 161 -11.50 -7.55 -13.43
C PRO A 161 -10.20 -8.33 -13.27
N HIS A 162 -9.19 -7.77 -12.61
CA HIS A 162 -7.88 -8.39 -12.44
C HIS A 162 -7.71 -9.05 -11.07
N ILE A 163 -8.67 -8.91 -10.15
CA ILE A 163 -8.55 -9.49 -8.81
C ILE A 163 -8.99 -10.96 -8.83
N ALA A 164 -8.14 -11.84 -8.29
CA ALA A 164 -8.46 -13.25 -8.13
C ALA A 164 -9.57 -13.48 -7.10
N ARG A 165 -10.54 -14.32 -7.48
CA ARG A 165 -11.71 -14.66 -6.66
C ARG A 165 -11.87 -16.17 -6.52
N THR A 166 -12.55 -16.57 -5.44
CA THR A 166 -13.03 -17.93 -5.23
C THR A 166 -14.25 -18.22 -6.13
N ALA A 167 -14.65 -19.49 -6.23
CA ALA A 167 -15.85 -19.89 -6.98
C ALA A 167 -17.14 -19.22 -6.47
N ASN A 168 -17.17 -18.85 -5.19
CA ASN A 168 -18.31 -18.17 -4.57
C ASN A 168 -18.26 -16.63 -4.73
N GLY A 169 -17.27 -16.11 -5.45
CA GLY A 169 -17.12 -14.68 -5.71
C GLY A 169 -16.30 -13.90 -4.66
N ASN A 170 -15.95 -14.49 -3.52
CA ASN A 170 -15.10 -13.81 -2.51
C ASN A 170 -13.70 -13.55 -3.06
N LEU A 171 -13.01 -12.53 -2.53
CA LEU A 171 -11.59 -12.31 -2.83
C LEU A 171 -10.77 -13.53 -2.40
N LEU A 172 -9.84 -13.96 -3.25
CA LEU A 172 -8.98 -15.11 -2.93
C LEU A 172 -7.84 -14.76 -1.97
N GLY A 173 -7.43 -13.49 -1.96
CA GLY A 173 -6.41 -12.97 -1.07
C GLY A 173 -6.94 -12.67 0.34
N TYR A 174 -6.08 -12.17 1.22
CA TYR A 174 -6.41 -11.97 2.64
C TYR A 174 -5.70 -10.76 3.25
N ASP A 175 -6.33 -10.13 4.22
CA ASP A 175 -5.76 -9.02 4.99
C ASP A 175 -5.09 -9.56 6.27
N PHE A 176 -3.76 -9.58 6.31
CA PHE A 176 -3.01 -10.02 7.48
C PHE A 176 -2.72 -8.89 8.49
N TRP A 177 -3.14 -7.67 8.18
CA TRP A 177 -3.14 -6.54 9.11
C TRP A 177 -4.43 -6.54 9.96
N ASP A 178 -5.60 -6.51 9.32
CA ASP A 178 -6.91 -6.49 9.98
C ASP A 178 -7.45 -7.90 10.31
N MET A 179 -6.82 -8.95 9.76
CA MET A 179 -7.20 -10.35 9.90
C MET A 179 -8.60 -10.64 9.37
N ASP A 180 -8.92 -10.13 8.19
CA ASP A 180 -10.19 -10.38 7.48
C ASP A 180 -9.98 -10.59 5.96
N GLU A 181 -11.06 -10.86 5.22
CA GLU A 181 -11.03 -11.11 3.77
C GLU A 181 -11.02 -9.81 2.93
N ARG A 182 -10.59 -8.67 3.51
CA ARG A 182 -10.72 -7.34 2.90
C ARG A 182 -9.35 -6.65 2.82
N PRO A 183 -8.42 -7.11 1.97
CA PRO A 183 -7.09 -6.52 1.82
C PRO A 183 -7.13 -5.18 1.09
N PHE A 184 -7.79 -4.19 1.70
CA PHE A 184 -8.01 -2.87 1.15
C PHE A 184 -6.76 -2.01 1.29
N ASP A 185 -6.46 -1.20 0.28
CA ASP A 185 -5.24 -0.39 0.24
C ASP A 185 -5.27 0.74 1.27
N SER A 186 -4.69 0.50 2.43
CA SER A 186 -4.66 1.46 3.53
C SER A 186 -3.51 1.15 4.49
N ASP A 187 -2.49 1.99 4.55
CA ASP A 187 -1.40 1.88 5.54
C ASP A 187 -1.35 3.11 6.46
N PRO A 188 -1.89 3.04 7.69
CA PRO A 188 -1.99 4.18 8.58
C PRO A 188 -0.70 4.47 9.38
N ARG A 189 0.38 3.68 9.22
CA ARG A 189 1.56 3.73 10.11
C ARG A 189 2.27 5.08 10.09
N GLN A 190 2.42 5.68 8.91
CA GLN A 190 3.08 6.98 8.78
C GLN A 190 2.17 8.12 9.23
N ASN A 191 0.91 8.09 8.80
CA ASN A 191 -0.09 9.06 9.20
C ASN A 191 -1.48 8.43 9.21
N PRO A 192 -2.11 8.24 10.38
CA PRO A 192 -3.42 7.60 10.47
C PRO A 192 -4.56 8.44 9.88
N TYR A 193 -4.37 9.76 9.70
CA TYR A 193 -5.32 10.60 8.97
C TYR A 193 -5.04 10.62 7.47
N TYR A 194 -3.87 10.20 7.00
CA TYR A 194 -3.50 10.13 5.58
C TYR A 194 -2.83 8.79 5.33
N PRO A 195 -3.61 7.69 5.30
CA PRO A 195 -3.06 6.39 5.03
C PRO A 195 -2.24 6.42 3.74
N PHE A 196 -1.12 5.73 3.77
CA PHE A 196 -0.32 5.53 2.58
C PHE A 196 -1.00 4.48 1.69
N HIS A 197 -1.04 4.75 0.38
CA HIS A 197 -1.70 3.91 -0.60
C HIS A 197 -0.69 3.58 -1.70
N HIS A 198 -0.15 2.36 -1.69
CA HIS A 198 0.92 1.93 -2.58
C HIS A 198 0.54 0.68 -3.37
N GLY A 199 -0.13 -0.26 -2.73
CA GLY A 199 -0.50 -1.51 -3.39
C GLY A 199 -1.45 -1.33 -4.57
N THR A 200 -2.34 -0.32 -4.59
CA THR A 200 -3.18 -0.05 -5.78
C THR A 200 -2.34 0.39 -6.99
N THR A 201 -1.32 1.24 -6.79
CA THR A 201 -0.48 1.70 -7.91
C THR A 201 0.39 0.56 -8.44
N VAL A 202 0.99 -0.24 -7.54
CA VAL A 202 1.78 -1.43 -7.91
C VAL A 202 0.91 -2.48 -8.60
N PHE A 203 -0.27 -2.78 -8.07
CA PHE A 203 -1.23 -3.70 -8.68
C PHE A 203 -1.62 -3.26 -10.08
N SER A 204 -1.79 -1.95 -10.33
CA SER A 204 -2.13 -1.45 -11.65
C SER A 204 -1.06 -1.74 -12.71
N VAL A 205 0.22 -1.85 -12.32
CA VAL A 205 1.31 -2.30 -13.21
C VAL A 205 1.16 -3.78 -13.52
N LEU A 206 0.95 -4.63 -12.52
CA LEU A 206 0.70 -6.06 -12.72
C LEU A 206 -0.50 -6.30 -13.64
N ALA A 207 -1.61 -5.61 -13.39
CA ALA A 207 -2.82 -5.71 -14.20
C ALA A 207 -2.60 -5.26 -15.66
N ALA A 208 -1.77 -4.24 -15.88
CA ALA A 208 -1.46 -3.76 -17.22
C ALA A 208 -0.53 -4.70 -17.99
N GLU A 209 0.47 -5.28 -17.33
CA GLU A 209 1.48 -6.13 -17.98
C GLU A 209 1.14 -7.63 -17.95
N ALA A 210 0.15 -8.04 -17.17
CA ALA A 210 -0.43 -9.39 -17.19
C ALA A 210 -1.97 -9.33 -17.29
N PRO A 211 -2.56 -8.74 -18.35
CA PRO A 211 -3.98 -8.44 -18.42
C PRO A 211 -4.90 -9.67 -18.41
N GLY A 212 -4.39 -10.85 -18.76
CA GLY A 212 -5.12 -12.12 -18.72
C GLY A 212 -5.03 -12.88 -17.39
N GLU A 213 -4.25 -12.38 -16.43
CA GLU A 213 -4.02 -13.05 -15.15
C GLU A 213 -4.90 -12.46 -14.04
N ALA A 214 -5.46 -13.36 -13.23
CA ALA A 214 -6.10 -12.98 -11.99
C ALA A 214 -5.05 -12.91 -10.87
N ILE A 215 -5.09 -11.84 -10.07
CA ILE A 215 -4.05 -11.51 -9.10
C ILE A 215 -4.62 -11.63 -7.69
N ALA A 216 -4.04 -12.49 -6.84
CA ALA A 216 -4.38 -12.55 -5.43
C ALA A 216 -3.75 -11.38 -4.66
N VAL A 217 -4.53 -10.76 -3.77
CA VAL A 217 -4.13 -9.55 -3.04
C VAL A 217 -3.91 -9.87 -1.57
N TYR A 218 -2.71 -9.62 -1.07
CA TYR A 218 -2.37 -9.77 0.33
C TYR A 218 -1.99 -8.41 0.92
N ARG A 219 -2.72 -7.98 1.96
CA ARG A 219 -2.29 -6.83 2.78
C ARG A 219 -1.35 -7.33 3.85
N PHE A 220 -0.13 -6.82 3.87
CA PHE A 220 0.94 -7.35 4.70
C PHE A 220 0.75 -7.03 6.20
N PRO A 221 1.27 -7.88 7.10
CA PRO A 221 1.05 -7.77 8.54
C PRO A 221 1.99 -6.77 9.21
N ALA A 222 1.90 -5.50 8.85
CA ALA A 222 2.92 -4.52 9.21
C ALA A 222 3.04 -4.19 10.72
N ILE A 223 2.12 -4.69 11.58
CA ILE A 223 2.24 -4.67 13.06
C ILE A 223 3.04 -5.88 13.59
N ASN A 224 2.90 -7.04 12.95
CA ASN A 224 3.56 -8.27 13.33
C ASN A 224 4.08 -8.97 12.09
N MET A 225 5.27 -8.56 11.65
CA MET A 225 5.87 -9.08 10.44
C MET A 225 6.10 -10.60 10.47
N CYS A 226 6.14 -11.23 11.65
CA CYS A 226 6.21 -12.69 11.72
C CYS A 226 4.99 -13.44 11.19
N ARG A 227 3.84 -12.77 11.05
CA ARG A 227 2.68 -13.31 10.33
C ARG A 227 2.91 -13.45 8.83
N TYR A 228 4.03 -12.98 8.27
CA TYR A 228 4.39 -13.30 6.87
C TYR A 228 4.45 -14.81 6.62
N LYS A 229 4.75 -15.61 7.66
CA LYS A 229 4.67 -17.08 7.57
C LYS A 229 3.26 -17.56 7.24
N GLU A 230 2.25 -17.01 7.90
CA GLU A 230 0.84 -17.33 7.65
C GLU A 230 0.40 -16.83 6.26
N LEU A 231 0.85 -15.63 5.87
CA LEU A 231 0.61 -15.06 4.55
C LEU A 231 1.14 -15.95 3.43
N ILE A 232 2.40 -16.37 3.52
CA ILE A 232 3.02 -17.26 2.53
C ILE A 232 2.32 -18.61 2.49
N ASN A 233 2.00 -19.20 3.65
CA ASN A 233 1.26 -20.46 3.71
C ASN A 233 -0.11 -20.34 3.04
N HIS A 234 -0.84 -19.24 3.29
CA HIS A 234 -2.13 -18.99 2.63
C HIS A 234 -1.98 -18.85 1.11
N ALA A 235 -0.95 -18.13 0.65
CA ALA A 235 -0.63 -17.98 -0.77
C ALA A 235 -0.28 -19.30 -1.45
N VAL A 236 0.58 -20.12 -0.84
CA VAL A 236 0.95 -21.45 -1.34
C VAL A 236 -0.29 -22.34 -1.46
N ASN A 237 -1.14 -22.38 -0.43
CA ASN A 237 -2.38 -23.16 -0.45
C ASN A 237 -3.39 -22.65 -1.51
N ALA A 238 -3.34 -21.36 -1.84
CA ALA A 238 -4.16 -20.78 -2.91
C ALA A 238 -3.63 -21.09 -4.33
N GLY A 239 -2.42 -21.68 -4.46
CA GLY A 239 -1.79 -22.01 -5.73
C GLY A 239 -0.93 -20.88 -6.32
N VAL A 240 -0.50 -19.93 -5.49
CA VAL A 240 0.45 -18.87 -5.89
C VAL A 240 1.77 -19.49 -6.30
N ARG A 241 2.31 -19.06 -7.45
CA ARG A 241 3.65 -19.45 -7.95
C ARG A 241 4.57 -18.25 -8.16
N VAL A 242 4.02 -17.05 -8.29
CA VAL A 242 4.79 -15.79 -8.40
C VAL A 242 4.16 -14.78 -7.45
N MET A 243 4.97 -14.17 -6.58
CA MET A 243 4.53 -13.14 -5.65
C MET A 243 5.39 -11.89 -5.78
N ASN A 244 4.77 -10.76 -6.12
CA ASN A 244 5.41 -9.45 -6.07
C ASN A 244 5.41 -8.89 -4.64
N ILE A 245 6.57 -8.40 -4.20
CA ILE A 245 6.77 -7.74 -2.90
C ILE A 245 7.55 -6.44 -3.12
N SER A 246 6.82 -5.35 -3.31
CA SER A 246 7.39 -4.01 -3.57
C SER A 246 7.63 -3.23 -2.27
N MET A 247 8.30 -3.85 -1.30
CA MET A 247 8.55 -3.26 0.01
C MET A 247 9.88 -3.75 0.61
N GLY A 248 10.36 -3.04 1.62
CA GLY A 248 11.50 -3.47 2.40
C GLY A 248 11.75 -2.60 3.63
N SER A 249 12.69 -3.03 4.47
CA SER A 249 13.18 -2.28 5.62
C SER A 249 14.68 -2.50 5.81
N ASN A 250 15.31 -1.69 6.65
CA ASN A 250 16.74 -1.84 6.99
C ASN A 250 16.98 -2.85 8.12
N ASN A 251 15.91 -3.42 8.69
CA ASN A 251 16.00 -4.33 9.82
C ASN A 251 15.71 -5.76 9.39
N ILE A 252 16.71 -6.65 9.53
CA ILE A 252 16.56 -8.06 9.16
C ILE A 252 15.48 -8.77 10.00
N ASP A 253 15.28 -8.35 11.26
CA ASP A 253 14.32 -8.98 12.17
C ASP A 253 12.87 -8.84 11.66
N ASP A 254 12.58 -7.80 10.87
CA ASP A 254 11.29 -7.64 10.21
C ASP A 254 11.03 -8.74 9.17
N TRP A 255 12.06 -9.46 8.72
CA TRP A 255 12.00 -10.39 7.59
C TRP A 255 12.42 -11.83 7.92
N THR A 256 12.85 -12.14 9.15
CA THR A 256 13.27 -13.50 9.55
C THR A 256 12.19 -14.57 9.31
N CYS A 257 10.94 -14.25 9.64
CA CYS A 257 9.81 -15.15 9.43
C CYS A 257 9.42 -15.27 7.95
N PHE A 258 9.55 -14.19 7.17
CA PHE A 258 9.44 -14.24 5.71
C PHE A 258 10.52 -15.16 5.13
N ALA A 259 11.79 -14.96 5.50
CA ALA A 259 12.93 -15.73 5.00
C ALA A 259 12.73 -17.23 5.23
N THR A 260 12.33 -17.60 6.45
CA THR A 260 12.04 -18.99 6.82
C THR A 260 10.89 -19.57 5.99
N ALA A 261 9.79 -18.83 5.81
CA ALA A 261 8.63 -19.32 5.06
C ALA A 261 8.90 -19.39 3.54
N ALA A 262 9.63 -18.42 3.00
CA ALA A 262 10.06 -18.38 1.61
C ALA A 262 10.99 -19.55 1.28
N GLN A 263 11.98 -19.83 2.14
CA GLN A 263 12.87 -20.99 2.00
C GLN A 263 12.10 -22.32 1.99
N ASN A 264 11.06 -22.44 2.82
CA ASN A 264 10.20 -23.63 2.86
C ASN A 264 9.16 -23.69 1.74
N SER A 265 9.13 -22.70 0.84
CA SER A 265 8.17 -22.60 -0.28
C SER A 265 8.90 -22.52 -1.63
N PRO A 266 9.75 -23.50 -1.98
CA PRO A 266 10.61 -23.43 -3.17
C PRO A 266 9.85 -23.35 -4.49
N SER A 267 8.57 -23.71 -4.50
CA SER A 267 7.69 -23.60 -5.68
C SER A 267 7.22 -22.17 -5.96
N VAL A 268 7.42 -21.22 -5.05
CA VAL A 268 7.01 -19.81 -5.23
C VAL A 268 8.22 -18.96 -5.54
N LEU A 269 8.17 -18.22 -6.64
CA LEU A 269 9.10 -17.14 -6.96
C LEU A 269 8.67 -15.86 -6.23
N PHE A 270 9.54 -15.31 -5.38
CA PHE A 270 9.34 -14.02 -4.73
C PHE A 270 10.11 -12.94 -5.49
N VAL A 271 9.38 -12.03 -6.16
CA VAL A 271 9.96 -10.91 -6.90
C VAL A 271 9.95 -9.67 -6.02
N VAL A 272 11.12 -9.13 -5.68
CA VAL A 272 11.29 -8.10 -4.64
C VAL A 272 11.93 -6.84 -5.20
N SER A 273 11.45 -5.67 -4.77
CA SER A 273 12.09 -4.40 -5.12
C SER A 273 13.40 -4.16 -4.34
N ALA A 274 14.46 -3.69 -5.00
CA ALA A 274 15.76 -3.41 -4.37
C ALA A 274 15.77 -2.22 -3.38
N GLY A 275 14.76 -1.34 -3.43
CA GLY A 275 14.66 -0.14 -2.60
C GLY A 275 15.19 1.13 -3.27
N ASN A 276 14.83 2.30 -2.72
CA ASN A 276 14.97 3.60 -3.38
C ASN A 276 15.80 4.61 -2.54
N ASN A 277 17.02 4.25 -2.13
CA ASN A 277 17.90 5.11 -1.33
C ASN A 277 19.24 5.45 -1.99
N GLY A 278 19.44 5.09 -3.26
CA GLY A 278 20.65 5.39 -4.03
C GLY A 278 21.90 4.75 -3.46
N ARG A 279 21.77 3.58 -2.82
CA ARG A 279 22.88 2.91 -2.12
C ARG A 279 23.13 1.49 -2.63
N ASN A 280 24.36 1.02 -2.41
CA ASN A 280 24.73 -0.37 -2.63
C ASN A 280 24.18 -1.25 -1.49
N ILE A 281 23.27 -2.18 -1.77
CA ILE A 281 22.67 -3.08 -0.77
C ILE A 281 23.58 -4.26 -0.39
N ASP A 282 24.68 -4.50 -1.13
CA ASP A 282 25.72 -5.43 -0.69
C ASP A 282 26.51 -4.86 0.51
N GLU A 283 26.54 -3.53 0.65
CA GLU A 283 27.21 -2.81 1.74
C GLU A 283 26.24 -2.31 2.82
N HIS A 284 25.07 -1.83 2.38
CA HIS A 284 24.02 -1.25 3.23
C HIS A 284 22.69 -1.97 2.97
N PRO A 285 22.48 -3.15 3.58
CA PRO A 285 21.39 -4.06 3.25
C PRO A 285 19.99 -3.44 3.32
N VAL A 286 19.11 -3.84 2.40
CA VAL A 286 17.66 -3.67 2.49
C VAL A 286 17.06 -5.06 2.48
N TYR A 287 16.20 -5.39 3.44
CA TYR A 287 15.52 -6.67 3.52
C TYR A 287 14.08 -6.55 3.01
N PRO A 288 13.55 -7.55 2.28
CA PRO A 288 14.15 -8.87 2.06
C PRO A 288 15.13 -8.92 0.87
N ALA A 289 15.36 -7.82 0.14
CA ALA A 289 16.20 -7.79 -1.06
C ALA A 289 17.65 -8.32 -0.83
N ALA A 290 18.22 -8.12 0.35
CA ALA A 290 19.54 -8.61 0.72
C ALA A 290 19.53 -10.01 1.37
N LEU A 291 18.43 -10.77 1.28
CA LEU A 291 18.40 -12.16 1.70
C LEU A 291 18.93 -13.06 0.57
N SER A 292 19.77 -14.02 0.91
CA SER A 292 20.22 -15.06 -0.04
C SER A 292 19.27 -16.26 0.00
N LEU A 293 18.25 -16.25 -0.85
CA LEU A 293 17.27 -17.33 -0.99
C LEU A 293 17.16 -17.76 -2.45
N ASP A 294 17.12 -19.08 -2.71
CA ASP A 294 17.13 -19.64 -4.08
C ASP A 294 15.90 -19.27 -4.92
N ASN A 295 14.82 -18.85 -4.26
CA ASN A 295 13.55 -18.49 -4.88
C ASN A 295 13.20 -17.00 -4.72
N LEU A 296 14.20 -16.15 -4.45
CA LEU A 296 14.09 -14.70 -4.43
C LEU A 296 14.70 -14.11 -5.71
N PHE A 297 14.03 -13.12 -6.29
CA PHE A 297 14.52 -12.41 -7.47
C PHE A 297 14.35 -10.90 -7.28
N VAL A 298 15.46 -10.18 -7.16
CA VAL A 298 15.54 -8.80 -6.74
C VAL A 298 15.70 -7.88 -7.94
N VAL A 299 14.79 -6.91 -8.03
CA VAL A 299 14.66 -6.05 -9.20
C VAL A 299 14.91 -4.60 -8.78
N SER A 300 15.82 -3.95 -9.48
CA SER A 300 16.05 -2.51 -9.39
C SER A 300 15.52 -1.78 -10.63
N SER A 301 15.44 -0.45 -10.56
CA SER A 301 14.84 0.38 -11.61
C SER A 301 15.90 1.13 -12.39
N SER A 302 15.70 1.19 -13.71
CA SER A 302 16.52 1.97 -14.62
C SER A 302 15.67 2.95 -15.41
N ASP A 303 16.34 3.85 -16.12
CA ASP A 303 15.74 4.51 -17.27
C ASP A 303 15.63 3.56 -18.49
N HIS A 304 15.14 4.08 -19.61
CA HIS A 304 14.95 3.34 -20.86
C HIS A 304 16.27 2.87 -21.52
N PHE A 305 17.43 3.28 -21.00
CA PHE A 305 18.75 2.93 -21.52
C PHE A 305 19.53 2.03 -20.56
N GLY A 306 18.89 1.49 -19.53
CA GLY A 306 19.52 0.61 -18.55
C GLY A 306 20.39 1.32 -17.52
N ARG A 307 20.33 2.66 -17.45
CA ARG A 307 21.05 3.42 -16.41
C ARG A 307 20.21 3.44 -15.14
N PRO A 308 20.78 3.18 -13.95
CA PRO A 308 20.05 3.23 -12.69
C PRO A 308 19.32 4.55 -12.49
N GLY A 309 18.11 4.50 -11.96
CA GLY A 309 17.44 5.70 -11.44
C GLY A 309 18.26 6.34 -10.31
N ALA A 310 18.10 7.65 -10.11
CA ALA A 310 18.92 8.40 -9.14
C ALA A 310 18.78 7.87 -7.70
N ALA A 311 17.60 7.36 -7.36
CA ALA A 311 17.33 6.77 -6.05
C ALA A 311 17.45 5.24 -6.05
N SER A 312 17.67 4.59 -7.19
CA SER A 312 17.63 3.13 -7.28
C SER A 312 18.82 2.51 -6.57
N ASN A 313 18.55 1.52 -5.72
CA ASN A 313 19.62 0.78 -5.07
C ASN A 313 20.33 -0.15 -6.07
N THR A 314 21.61 -0.42 -5.82
CA THR A 314 22.47 -1.29 -6.63
C THR A 314 23.02 -2.42 -5.76
N GLY A 315 23.60 -3.45 -6.37
CA GLY A 315 24.27 -4.53 -5.66
C GLY A 315 24.60 -5.68 -6.60
N SER A 316 25.89 -5.94 -6.81
CA SER A 316 26.35 -7.02 -7.68
C SER A 316 26.00 -8.42 -7.18
N GLN A 317 25.74 -8.58 -5.88
CA GLN A 317 25.39 -9.85 -5.26
C GLN A 317 23.90 -9.98 -5.01
N HIS A 318 23.25 -8.91 -4.53
CA HIS A 318 21.85 -8.97 -4.08
C HIS A 318 20.84 -8.31 -5.03
N VAL A 319 21.27 -7.60 -6.08
CA VAL A 319 20.34 -7.12 -7.13
C VAL A 319 20.52 -7.99 -8.36
N ASP A 320 19.51 -8.79 -8.72
CA ASP A 320 19.58 -9.66 -9.89
C ASP A 320 19.60 -8.83 -11.18
N ILE A 321 18.65 -7.90 -11.33
CA ILE A 321 18.44 -7.20 -12.59
C ILE A 321 17.87 -5.79 -12.44
N PHE A 322 18.12 -4.96 -13.46
CA PHE A 322 17.42 -3.70 -13.68
C PHE A 322 16.33 -3.83 -14.76
N VAL A 323 15.24 -3.08 -14.63
CA VAL A 323 14.27 -2.87 -15.72
C VAL A 323 13.83 -1.40 -15.76
N PRO A 324 13.42 -0.87 -16.93
CA PRO A 324 12.93 0.51 -17.01
C PRO A 324 11.75 0.73 -16.06
N ALA A 325 11.86 1.62 -15.09
CA ALA A 325 10.77 1.89 -14.15
C ALA A 325 10.82 3.28 -13.53
N GLU A 326 11.48 4.25 -14.18
CA GLU A 326 11.51 5.64 -13.71
C GLU A 326 10.32 6.48 -14.21
N GLN A 327 9.55 5.98 -15.18
CA GLN A 327 8.38 6.65 -15.76
C GLN A 327 7.28 5.64 -16.12
N VAL A 328 6.67 5.03 -15.10
CA VAL A 328 5.61 4.02 -15.25
C VAL A 328 4.24 4.66 -15.09
N SER A 329 3.34 4.42 -16.07
CA SER A 329 1.94 4.82 -15.96
C SER A 329 1.20 3.89 -15.00
N VAL A 330 0.54 4.46 -14.00
CA VAL A 330 -0.22 3.72 -12.98
C VAL A 330 -1.62 4.30 -12.81
N THR A 331 -2.51 3.51 -12.19
CA THR A 331 -3.77 4.00 -11.65
C THR A 331 -3.62 4.15 -10.14
N ASP A 332 -3.83 5.36 -9.62
CA ASP A 332 -3.73 5.63 -8.18
C ASP A 332 -4.95 5.13 -7.39
N HIS A 333 -4.88 5.25 -6.07
CA HIS A 333 -5.96 4.85 -5.16
C HIS A 333 -7.32 5.49 -5.48
N ARG A 334 -7.34 6.65 -6.16
CA ARG A 334 -8.57 7.38 -6.53
C ARG A 334 -9.12 6.94 -7.89
N GLY A 335 -8.44 6.02 -8.58
CA GLY A 335 -8.78 5.60 -9.94
C GLY A 335 -8.25 6.54 -11.03
N VAL A 336 -7.36 7.47 -10.69
CA VAL A 336 -6.81 8.46 -11.62
C VAL A 336 -5.50 7.95 -12.21
N ARG A 337 -5.30 8.16 -13.52
CA ARG A 337 -4.03 7.84 -14.16
C ARG A 337 -2.96 8.84 -13.73
N THR A 338 -1.80 8.35 -13.34
CA THR A 338 -0.62 9.16 -13.03
C THR A 338 0.65 8.46 -13.52
N THR A 339 1.79 9.12 -13.35
CA THR A 339 3.12 8.57 -13.65
C THR A 339 3.96 8.60 -12.38
N THR A 340 4.69 7.52 -12.14
CA THR A 340 5.54 7.31 -10.98
C THR A 340 6.81 6.58 -11.38
N GLY A 341 7.77 6.44 -10.46
CA GLY A 341 9.00 5.69 -10.71
C GLY A 341 9.60 5.06 -9.46
N GLY A 342 10.55 4.15 -9.68
CA GLY A 342 11.33 3.48 -8.65
C GLY A 342 11.22 1.96 -8.69
N THR A 343 12.03 1.31 -7.85
CA THR A 343 12.15 -0.17 -7.79
C THR A 343 10.84 -0.87 -7.45
N SER A 344 9.95 -0.22 -6.70
CA SER A 344 8.59 -0.69 -6.40
C SER A 344 7.73 -0.93 -7.65
N TYR A 345 8.03 -0.24 -8.75
CA TYR A 345 7.37 -0.39 -10.05
C TYR A 345 8.21 -1.19 -11.04
N ALA A 346 9.44 -1.56 -10.70
CA ALA A 346 10.29 -2.45 -11.48
C ALA A 346 9.94 -3.93 -11.18
N ALA A 347 9.84 -4.27 -9.89
CA ALA A 347 9.45 -5.60 -9.42
C ALA A 347 8.15 -6.14 -10.05
N PRO A 348 7.02 -5.39 -10.12
CA PRO A 348 5.79 -5.91 -10.71
C PRO A 348 5.92 -6.20 -12.21
N ARG A 349 6.76 -5.47 -12.94
CA ARG A 349 7.00 -5.74 -14.37
C ARG A 349 7.65 -7.10 -14.59
N VAL A 350 8.64 -7.41 -13.76
CA VAL A 350 9.31 -8.72 -13.79
C VAL A 350 8.40 -9.84 -13.27
N ALA A 351 7.58 -9.58 -12.25
CA ALA A 351 6.59 -10.54 -11.79
C ALA A 351 5.53 -10.86 -12.87
N ALA A 352 5.09 -9.83 -13.62
CA ALA A 352 4.22 -10.01 -14.78
C ALA A 352 4.88 -10.85 -15.87
N LEU A 353 6.14 -10.55 -16.23
CA LEU A 353 6.91 -11.34 -17.18
C LEU A 353 7.05 -12.81 -16.74
N ALA A 354 7.35 -13.03 -15.46
CA ALA A 354 7.51 -14.37 -14.88
C ALA A 354 6.22 -15.20 -14.95
N VAL A 355 5.05 -14.61 -14.64
CA VAL A 355 3.79 -15.35 -14.73
C VAL A 355 3.38 -15.61 -16.18
N ARG A 356 3.64 -14.69 -17.11
CA ARG A 356 3.37 -14.94 -18.55
C ARG A 356 4.22 -16.08 -19.09
N TYR A 357 5.51 -16.13 -18.73
CA TYR A 357 6.37 -17.25 -19.06
C TYR A 357 5.85 -18.57 -18.48
N LEU A 358 5.47 -18.57 -17.20
CA LEU A 358 4.94 -19.75 -16.52
C LEU A 358 3.59 -20.20 -17.12
N ARG A 359 2.79 -19.27 -17.65
CA ARG A 359 1.54 -19.58 -18.37
C ARG A 359 1.82 -20.30 -19.69
N ALA A 360 2.87 -19.90 -20.41
CA ALA A 360 3.33 -20.57 -21.62
C ALA A 360 4.04 -21.90 -21.34
N ASN A 361 4.62 -22.05 -20.15
CA ASN A 361 5.40 -23.22 -19.71
C ASN A 361 4.88 -23.75 -18.35
N PRO A 362 3.68 -24.37 -18.27
CA PRO A 362 3.01 -24.66 -16.98
C PRO A 362 3.79 -25.58 -16.03
N ASP A 363 4.63 -26.46 -16.58
CA ASP A 363 5.44 -27.40 -15.82
C ASP A 363 6.77 -26.80 -15.33
N ALA A 364 7.05 -25.53 -15.67
CA ALA A 364 8.28 -24.88 -15.25
C ALA A 364 8.37 -24.76 -13.73
N ASP A 365 9.48 -25.20 -13.16
CA ASP A 365 9.83 -24.95 -11.76
C ASP A 365 10.36 -23.52 -11.57
N THR A 366 10.54 -23.12 -10.30
CA THR A 366 11.01 -21.78 -9.95
C THR A 366 12.41 -21.46 -10.53
N GLN A 367 13.29 -22.45 -10.63
CA GLN A 367 14.65 -22.26 -11.14
C GLN A 367 14.66 -22.08 -12.66
N GLN A 368 13.74 -22.73 -13.38
CA GLN A 368 13.51 -22.51 -14.80
C GLN A 368 12.96 -21.10 -15.07
N ILE A 369 12.05 -20.59 -14.24
CA ILE A 369 11.57 -19.19 -14.32
C ILE A 369 12.73 -18.21 -14.11
N ILE A 370 13.53 -18.39 -13.05
CA ILE A 370 14.71 -17.54 -12.77
C ILE A 370 15.71 -17.61 -13.94
N SER A 371 15.97 -18.80 -14.47
CA SER A 371 16.87 -18.99 -15.61
C SER A 371 16.37 -18.28 -16.87
N PHE A 372 15.06 -18.29 -17.11
CA PHE A 372 14.44 -17.52 -18.19
C PHE A 372 14.65 -16.01 -18.00
N LEU A 373 14.35 -15.48 -16.81
CA LEU A 373 14.54 -14.05 -16.51
C LEU A 373 16.00 -13.61 -16.68
N ARG A 374 16.96 -14.44 -16.24
CA ARG A 374 18.39 -14.20 -16.44
C ARG A 374 18.79 -14.17 -17.91
N LYS A 375 18.24 -15.08 -18.74
CA LYS A 375 18.51 -15.11 -20.18
C LYS A 375 17.94 -13.91 -20.94
N ARG A 376 16.90 -13.27 -20.41
CA ARG A 376 16.34 -12.01 -20.95
C ARG A 376 17.23 -10.80 -20.64
N ALA A 377 18.17 -10.93 -19.70
CA ALA A 377 19.08 -9.86 -19.34
C ALA A 377 20.14 -9.62 -20.42
N ILE A 378 20.48 -8.36 -20.66
CA ILE A 378 21.69 -7.96 -21.37
C ILE A 378 22.65 -7.29 -20.40
N SER A 379 23.95 -7.44 -20.65
CA SER A 379 24.99 -6.83 -19.82
C SER A 379 24.81 -5.32 -19.73
N GLY A 380 24.74 -4.81 -18.49
CA GLY A 380 24.71 -3.38 -18.19
C GLY A 380 26.11 -2.78 -18.09
N GLN A 381 26.17 -1.48 -17.81
CA GLN A 381 27.44 -0.80 -17.49
C GLN A 381 27.78 -0.96 -16.01
N GLY A 382 28.99 -1.46 -15.73
CA GLY A 382 29.51 -1.58 -14.36
C GLY A 382 28.96 -2.76 -13.56
N ASN A 383 29.53 -2.98 -12.38
CA ASN A 383 29.18 -4.09 -11.49
C ASN A 383 28.08 -3.68 -10.50
N ILE A 384 26.89 -3.34 -11.01
CA ILE A 384 25.78 -2.76 -10.23
C ILE A 384 24.59 -3.70 -10.02
N SER A 385 24.57 -4.84 -10.73
CA SER A 385 23.64 -5.98 -10.58
C SER A 385 24.35 -7.26 -11.00
N ALA A 386 23.79 -8.41 -10.63
CA ALA A 386 24.34 -9.72 -10.97
C ALA A 386 24.23 -10.04 -12.47
N PHE A 387 23.11 -9.69 -13.13
CA PHE A 387 22.81 -10.12 -14.50
C PHE A 387 22.62 -8.98 -15.51
N GLY A 388 22.62 -7.72 -15.08
CA GLY A 388 22.45 -6.56 -15.97
C GLY A 388 21.02 -6.05 -16.00
N TRP A 389 20.42 -5.91 -17.18
CA TRP A 389 19.08 -5.32 -17.31
C TRP A 389 18.22 -5.95 -18.42
N ILE A 390 16.90 -5.90 -18.28
CA ILE A 390 15.95 -6.27 -19.36
C ILE A 390 15.41 -4.97 -19.98
N PRO A 391 15.66 -4.73 -21.29
CA PRO A 391 15.18 -3.51 -21.94
C PRO A 391 13.67 -3.39 -22.02
N ASP A 392 12.99 -4.50 -22.28
CA ASP A 392 11.54 -4.54 -22.35
C ASP A 392 11.00 -5.81 -21.66
N PRO A 393 10.48 -5.70 -20.42
CA PRO A 393 9.85 -6.82 -19.73
C PRO A 393 8.43 -7.13 -20.25
N THR A 394 7.86 -6.30 -21.14
CA THR A 394 6.56 -6.57 -21.79
C THR A 394 6.70 -7.36 -23.08
N ASP A 395 7.93 -7.48 -23.58
CA ASP A 395 8.23 -8.25 -24.76
C ASP A 395 8.19 -9.76 -24.47
N ASP A 396 7.27 -10.43 -25.16
CA ASP A 396 6.96 -11.85 -25.07
C ASP A 396 7.72 -12.69 -26.12
N PHE A 397 8.58 -12.09 -26.96
CA PHE A 397 9.40 -12.84 -27.91
C PHE A 397 10.34 -13.82 -27.18
N GLY A 398 10.26 -15.10 -27.55
CA GLY A 398 11.14 -16.14 -27.03
C GLY A 398 10.64 -16.85 -25.76
N PHE A 399 9.32 -16.88 -25.53
CA PHE A 399 8.70 -17.89 -24.66
C PHE A 399 9.01 -19.32 -25.08
#